data_AF-A0A520C7S0-F1
#
_entry.id   AF-A0A520C7S0-F1
#
_cell.length_a   1.000
_cell.length_b   1.000
_cell.length_c   1.000
_cell.angle_alpha   90.00
_cell.angle_beta   90.00
_cell.angle_gamma   90.00
#
_symmetry.space_group_name_H-M   'P 1'
#
loop_
_entity.id
_entity.type
_entity.pdbx_description
1 polymer ?
#
loop_
_entity_poly.entity_id
_entity_poly.type
_entity_poly.pdbx_seq_one_letter_code
_entity_poly.pdbx_strand_id
1 'polypeptide(L)'
;FKTKEGWLIIYHGVTRNEQGNIYNACAALFSLTHPFQELARLPYPLFSPEKSWEKTGYVNNVVFPTGTAIFDDRLYIYYGAADDSIAVASVNLEELIQELLKHKISS
;
A
#
# COMPACT_ATOMS: atom_id res chain seq x y z
N PHE A 1 10.64 -2.30 1.97
CA PHE A 1 11.88 -3.02 1.59
C PHE A 1 12.74 -2.15 0.67
N LYS A 2 14.00 -2.53 0.44
CA LYS A 2 14.95 -1.73 -0.36
C LYS A 2 14.73 -1.94 -1.86
N THR A 3 14.72 -0.86 -2.65
CA THR A 3 14.81 -0.85 -4.12
C THR A 3 16.04 -0.05 -4.56
N LYS A 4 16.24 0.14 -5.87
CA LYS A 4 17.34 0.98 -6.40
C LYS A 4 17.06 2.47 -6.16
N GLU A 5 15.79 2.85 -6.16
CA GLU A 5 15.28 4.22 -6.08
C GLU A 5 15.04 4.68 -4.64
N GLY A 6 14.83 3.75 -3.72
CA GLY A 6 14.52 4.10 -2.33
C GLY A 6 14.11 2.91 -1.46
N TRP A 7 13.74 3.21 -0.22
CA TRP A 7 12.97 2.30 0.62
C TRP A 7 11.50 2.41 0.24
N LEU A 8 10.97 1.38 -0.42
CA LEU A 8 9.55 1.27 -0.72
C LEU A 8 8.81 0.78 0.52
N ILE A 9 7.85 1.56 0.99
CA ILE A 9 7.01 1.25 2.14
C ILE A 9 5.57 1.07 1.65
N ILE A 10 4.99 -0.09 1.97
CA ILE A 10 3.54 -0.31 1.88
C ILE A 10 2.99 -0.15 3.29
N TYR A 11 2.02 0.75 3.45
CA TYR A 11 1.45 1.11 4.75
C TYR A 11 -0.07 1.24 4.66
N HIS A 12 -0.77 1.29 5.79
CA HIS A 12 -2.22 1.53 5.77
C HIS A 12 -2.55 3.02 5.90
N GLY A 13 -3.58 3.47 5.17
CA GLY A 13 -4.18 4.79 5.30
C GLY A 13 -5.66 4.67 5.64
N VAL A 14 -6.16 5.50 6.55
CA VAL A 14 -7.56 5.48 6.98
C VAL A 14 -8.31 6.68 6.42
N THR A 15 -9.42 6.42 5.73
CA THR A 15 -10.40 7.44 5.36
C THR A 15 -11.64 7.25 6.22
N ARG A 16 -12.18 8.32 6.79
CA ARG A 16 -13.39 8.27 7.61
C ARG A 16 -14.56 8.86 6.84
N ASN A 17 -15.69 8.16 6.83
CA ASN A 17 -16.95 8.65 6.29
C ASN A 17 -18.08 8.41 7.31
N GLU A 18 -19.32 8.73 6.92
CA GLU A 18 -20.51 8.56 7.76
C GLU A 18 -20.76 7.09 8.18
N GLN A 19 -20.23 6.14 7.42
CA GLN A 19 -20.42 4.70 7.61
C GLN A 19 -19.26 4.06 8.42
N GLY A 20 -18.24 4.85 8.78
CA GLY A 20 -17.12 4.41 9.62
C GLY A 20 -15.74 4.65 8.99
N ASN A 21 -14.78 3.84 9.40
CA ASN A 21 -13.42 3.86 8.88
C ASN A 21 -13.30 2.94 7.67
N ILE A 22 -12.57 3.38 6.65
CA ILE A 22 -12.15 2.59 5.50
C ILE A 22 -10.62 2.50 5.57
N TYR A 23 -10.09 1.29 5.70
CA TYR A 23 -8.65 1.04 5.75
C TYR A 23 -8.17 0.63 4.37
N ASN A 24 -7.18 1.36 3.87
CA ASN A 24 -6.63 1.19 2.53
C ASN A 24 -5.15 0.88 2.60
N ALA A 25 -4.60 0.20 1.59
CA ALA A 25 -3.16 0.09 1.42
C ALA A 25 -2.64 1.30 0.61
N CYS A 26 -1.52 1.87 1.04
CA CYS A 26 -0.86 3.01 0.45
C CYS A 26 0.62 2.70 0.20
N ALA A 27 1.28 3.51 -0.64
CA ALA A 27 2.69 3.34 -0.97
C ALA A 27 3.45 4.67 -0.91
N ALA A 28 4.68 4.62 -0.38
CA ALA A 28 5.61 5.73 -0.34
C ALA A 28 7.05 5.24 -0.54
N LEU A 29 7.91 6.13 -1.04
CA LEU A 29 9.32 5.88 -1.30
C LEU A 29 10.16 6.82 -0.44
N PHE A 30 11.12 6.27 0.32
CA PHE A 30 12.02 7.01 1.21
C PHE A 30 13.48 6.91 0.75
N SER A 31 14.30 7.87 1.15
CA SER A 31 15.71 7.93 0.77
C SER A 31 16.53 6.78 1.36
N LEU A 32 17.41 6.18 0.53
CA LEU A 32 18.35 5.14 0.95
C LEU A 32 19.38 5.64 1.97
N THR A 33 19.76 6.92 1.90
CA THR A 33 20.80 7.54 2.72
C THR A 33 20.23 8.28 3.94
N HIS A 34 19.02 8.82 3.82
CA HIS A 34 18.32 9.52 4.90
C HIS A 34 16.92 8.92 5.09
N PRO A 35 16.75 7.82 5.84
CA PRO A 35 15.51 7.03 5.85
C PRO A 35 14.23 7.77 6.26
N PHE A 36 14.35 8.89 6.96
CA PHE A 36 13.21 9.74 7.34
C PHE A 36 12.82 10.75 6.25
N GLN A 37 13.65 10.91 5.22
CA GLN A 37 13.36 11.76 4.08
C GLN A 37 12.49 10.99 3.10
N GLU A 38 11.25 11.43 2.99
CA GLU A 38 10.31 10.94 1.99
C GLU A 38 10.63 11.55 0.62
N LEU A 39 10.75 10.70 -0.39
CA LEU A 39 11.04 11.09 -1.78
C LEU A 39 9.77 11.25 -2.61
N ALA A 40 8.80 10.35 -2.40
CA ALA A 40 7.55 10.31 -3.15
C ALA A 40 6.46 9.54 -2.40
N ARG A 41 5.20 9.84 -2.70
CA ARG A 41 4.02 9.14 -2.16
C ARG A 41 2.89 9.19 -3.17
N LEU A 42 2.14 8.09 -3.29
CA LEU A 42 0.93 8.12 -4.09
C LEU A 42 -0.09 9.08 -3.45
N PRO A 43 -0.69 10.01 -4.22
CA PRO A 43 -1.70 10.93 -3.69
C PRO A 43 -3.05 10.26 -3.45
N TYR A 44 -3.17 8.97 -3.79
CA TYR A 44 -4.34 8.12 -3.63
C TYR A 44 -3.90 6.75 -3.05
N PRO A 45 -4.83 5.98 -2.46
CA PRO A 45 -4.51 4.63 -2.01
C PRO A 45 -4.00 3.75 -3.15
N LEU A 46 -3.03 2.88 -2.87
CA LEU A 46 -2.57 1.87 -3.81
C LEU A 46 -3.72 0.91 -4.15
N PHE A 47 -4.48 0.50 -3.14
CA PHE A 47 -5.77 -0.19 -3.31
C PHE A 47 -6.63 -0.08 -2.06
N SER A 48 -7.94 -0.19 -2.27
CA SER A 48 -9.00 -0.02 -1.28
C SER A 48 -9.89 -1.27 -1.22
N PRO A 49 -10.71 -1.44 -0.17
CA PRO A 49 -11.70 -2.52 -0.10
C PRO A 49 -12.69 -2.46 -1.27
N GLU A 50 -12.68 -3.48 -2.12
CA GLU A 50 -13.57 -3.61 -3.27
C GLU A 50 -14.37 -4.90 -3.23
N LYS A 51 -13.73 -5.99 -2.80
CA LYS A 51 -14.28 -7.35 -2.80
C LYS A 51 -15.16 -7.58 -1.58
N SER A 52 -16.09 -8.54 -1.68
CA SER A 52 -17.04 -8.83 -0.61
C SER A 52 -16.35 -9.20 0.70
N TRP A 53 -15.27 -9.99 0.63
CA TRP A 53 -14.46 -10.39 1.79
C TRP A 53 -13.60 -9.27 2.39
N GLU A 54 -13.52 -8.10 1.76
CA GLU A 54 -12.84 -6.91 2.28
C GLU A 54 -13.85 -5.93 2.87
N LYS A 55 -15.06 -5.92 2.32
CA LYS A 55 -16.16 -5.03 2.72
C LYS A 55 -16.97 -5.57 3.89
N THR A 56 -16.97 -6.88 4.11
CA THR A 56 -17.77 -7.52 5.15
C THR A 56 -16.98 -8.59 5.88
N GLY A 57 -16.91 -8.47 7.20
CA GLY A 57 -16.19 -9.37 8.11
C GLY A 57 -16.31 -8.90 9.56
N TYR A 58 -15.30 -9.18 10.38
CA TYR A 58 -15.26 -8.72 11.78
C TYR A 58 -15.18 -7.19 11.87
N VAL A 59 -14.40 -6.57 10.98
CA VAL A 59 -14.38 -5.12 10.76
C VAL A 59 -14.63 -4.86 9.28
N ASN A 60 -15.72 -4.18 8.95
CA ASN A 60 -16.06 -3.87 7.55
C ASN A 60 -15.06 -2.90 6.93
N ASN A 61 -14.88 -3.00 5.61
CA ASN A 61 -14.06 -2.09 4.80
C ASN A 61 -12.58 -2.04 5.23
N VAL A 62 -11.95 -3.21 5.37
CA VAL A 62 -10.54 -3.32 5.76
C VAL A 62 -9.70 -4.00 4.69
N VAL A 63 -8.66 -3.30 4.27
CA VAL A 63 -7.46 -3.83 3.63
C VAL A 63 -6.27 -3.38 4.48
N PHE A 64 -5.63 -4.31 5.19
CA PHE A 64 -4.53 -4.02 6.10
C PHE A 64 -3.24 -4.73 5.68
N PRO A 65 -2.31 -4.07 4.96
CA PRO A 65 -1.07 -4.71 4.49
C PRO A 65 -0.19 -5.14 5.66
N THR A 66 0.26 -6.40 5.66
CA THR A 66 1.06 -7.02 6.73
C THR A 66 2.39 -7.57 6.26
N GLY A 67 2.50 -7.93 4.98
CA GLY A 67 3.72 -8.52 4.43
C GLY A 67 3.86 -8.31 2.93
N THR A 68 5.10 -8.39 2.45
CA THR A 68 5.39 -8.29 1.02
C THR A 68 6.39 -9.35 0.58
N ALA A 69 6.24 -9.84 -0.65
CA ALA A 69 7.18 -10.75 -1.29
C ALA A 69 7.33 -10.36 -2.76
N ILE A 70 8.53 -10.54 -3.31
CA ILE A 70 8.80 -10.27 -4.73
C ILE A 70 9.02 -11.60 -5.41
N PHE A 71 8.27 -11.83 -6.49
CA PHE A 71 8.48 -12.96 -7.40
C PHE A 71 8.55 -12.37 -8.81
N ASP A 72 9.67 -12.64 -9.49
CA ASP A 72 9.99 -12.06 -10.79
C ASP A 72 9.89 -10.52 -10.80
N ASP A 73 9.02 -9.96 -11.62
CA ASP A 73 8.77 -8.52 -11.76
C ASP A 73 7.61 -8.00 -10.88
N ARG A 74 7.00 -8.87 -10.08
CA ARG A 74 5.79 -8.55 -9.32
C ARG A 74 6.04 -8.44 -7.82
N LEU A 75 5.48 -7.38 -7.24
CA LEU A 75 5.33 -7.22 -5.81
C LEU A 75 3.99 -7.83 -5.37
N TYR A 76 4.05 -8.83 -4.50
CA TYR A 76 2.92 -9.41 -3.81
C TYR A 76 2.77 -8.76 -2.44
N ILE A 77 1.54 -8.33 -2.12
CA ILE A 77 1.18 -7.62 -0.89
C ILE A 77 0.16 -8.49 -0.18
N TYR A 78 0.57 -9.11 0.93
CA TYR A 78 -0.32 -9.87 1.81
C TYR A 78 -0.97 -8.90 2.79
N TYR A 79 -2.28 -9.06 2.98
CA TYR A 79 -3.06 -8.17 3.82
C TYR A 79 -4.18 -8.91 4.56
N GLY A 80 -4.56 -8.36 5.71
CA GLY A 80 -5.80 -8.72 6.39
C GLY A 80 -6.99 -8.08 5.67
N ALA A 81 -7.98 -8.89 5.33
CA ALA A 81 -9.23 -8.49 4.71
C ALA A 81 -10.37 -8.60 5.72
N ALA A 82 -11.05 -7.47 5.96
CA ALA A 82 -12.16 -7.35 6.91
C ALA A 82 -11.92 -7.90 8.33
N ASP A 83 -10.65 -7.93 8.79
CA ASP A 83 -10.19 -8.58 10.02
C ASP A 83 -10.64 -10.06 10.17
N ASP A 84 -10.88 -10.74 9.05
CA ASP A 84 -11.48 -12.07 9.02
C ASP A 84 -10.68 -13.06 8.13
N SER A 85 -10.05 -12.56 7.07
CA SER A 85 -9.33 -13.38 6.10
C SER A 85 -7.94 -12.81 5.79
N ILE A 86 -7.05 -13.67 5.27
CA ILE A 86 -5.79 -13.23 4.65
C ILE A 86 -5.99 -13.28 3.13
N ALA A 87 -5.64 -12.20 2.46
CA ALA A 87 -5.68 -12.08 1.01
C ALA A 87 -4.34 -11.57 0.46
N VAL A 88 -4.19 -11.65 -0.86
CA VAL A 88 -2.99 -11.17 -1.56
C VAL A 88 -3.38 -10.40 -2.81
N ALA A 89 -2.76 -9.23 -2.98
CA ALA A 89 -2.81 -8.43 -4.20
C ALA A 89 -1.41 -8.40 -4.83
N SER A 90 -1.33 -8.19 -6.15
CA SER A 90 -0.02 -8.02 -6.81
C SER A 90 -0.03 -6.89 -7.82
N VAL A 91 1.12 -6.24 -7.95
CA VAL A 91 1.38 -5.16 -8.91
C VAL A 91 2.76 -5.37 -9.53
N ASN A 92 2.98 -4.92 -10.76
CA ASN A 92 4.33 -4.87 -11.31
C ASN A 92 5.16 -3.85 -10.50
N LEU A 93 6.34 -4.26 -10.04
CA LEU A 93 7.16 -3.45 -9.14
C LEU A 93 7.71 -2.20 -9.82
N GLU A 94 8.15 -2.34 -11.08
CA GLU A 94 8.70 -1.21 -11.85
C GLU A 94 7.61 -0.17 -12.12
N GLU A 95 6.42 -0.60 -12.54
CA GLU A 95 5.28 0.29 -12.77
C GLU A 95 4.89 1.06 -11.50
N LEU A 96 4.86 0.40 -10.33
CA LEU A 96 4.60 1.05 -9.06
C LEU A 96 5.66 2.11 -8.72
N ILE A 97 6.93 1.80 -8.92
CA ILE A 97 8.03 2.74 -8.67
C ILE A 97 7.95 3.93 -9.63
N GLN A 98 7.70 3.69 -10.92
CA GLN A 98 7.55 4.76 -11.90
C GLN A 98 6.36 5.65 -11.59
N GLU A 99 5.24 5.08 -11.13
CA GLU A 99 4.09 5.87 -10.70
C GLU A 99 4.43 6.73 -9.47
N LEU A 100 5.08 6.17 -8.44
CA LEU A 100 5.55 6.94 -7.29
C LEU A 100 6.44 8.11 -7.71
N LEU A 101 7.40 7.88 -8.63
CA LEU A 101 8.33 8.92 -9.08
C LEU A 101 7.67 10.08 -9.84
N LYS A 102 6.42 9.95 -10.29
CA LYS A 102 5.63 11.08 -10.83
C LYS A 102 5.11 12.01 -9.72
N HIS A 103 4.99 11.51 -8.50
CA HIS A 103 4.46 12.21 -7.33
C HIS A 103 5.57 12.50 -6.30
N LYS A 104 6.71 13.00 -6.78
CA LYS A 104 7.81 13.43 -5.90
C LYS A 104 7.36 14.57 -5.00
N ILE A 105 7.79 14.51 -3.75
CA ILE A 105 7.58 15.61 -2.81
C ILE A 105 8.61 16.69 -3.14
N SER A 106 8.14 17.86 -3.55
CA SER A 106 9.00 19.04 -3.74
C SER A 106 9.55 19.48 -2.39
N SER A 107 10.87 19.59 -2.30
CA SER A 107 11.58 20.24 -1.20
C SER A 107 11.46 21.75 -1.25
#